data_AF-A0A4R3KTS1-F1
#
_entry.id   AF-A0A4R3KTS1-F1
#
_cell.length_a   1.000
_cell.length_b   1.000
_cell.length_c   1.000
_cell.angle_alpha   90.00
_cell.angle_beta   90.00
_cell.angle_gamma   90.00
#
_symmetry.space_group_name_H-M   'P 1'
#
loop_
_entity.id
_entity.type
_entity.pdbx_description
1 polymer ?
#
loop_
_entity_poly.entity_id
_entity_poly.type
_entity_poly.pdbx_seq_one_letter_code
_entity_poly.pdbx_strand_id
1 'polypeptide(L)'
;MPLKAAVLKIVSKQYAPSSFIETTFGRYDLAFKTEEEGRPVLLFIGQKNERGDIVGERYTRRLLLDGNNKIIKDHWENKGKATIQVRSAA
;
A
#
# COMPACT_ATOMS: atom_id res chain seq x y z
N MET A 1 14.53 1.59 0.48
CA MET A 1 14.29 2.39 1.70
C MET A 1 13.22 1.70 2.54
N PRO A 2 13.33 1.69 3.89
CA PRO A 2 12.27 1.17 4.75
C PRO A 2 11.05 2.09 4.73
N LEU A 3 9.86 1.51 4.85
CA LEU A 3 8.61 2.27 4.93
C LEU A 3 8.55 3.02 6.27
N LYS A 4 8.14 4.30 6.23
CA LYS A 4 8.08 5.14 7.44
C LYS A 4 7.00 4.65 8.41
N ALA A 5 7.26 4.76 9.71
CA ALA A 5 6.35 4.31 10.77
C ALA A 5 4.93 4.88 10.67
N ALA A 6 4.78 6.14 10.26
CA ALA A 6 3.46 6.75 10.11
C ALA A 6 2.64 6.14 8.95
N VAL A 7 3.31 5.77 7.84
CA VAL A 7 2.67 5.10 6.71
C VAL A 7 2.35 3.64 7.09
N LEU A 8 3.24 2.98 7.84
CA LEU A 8 2.97 1.66 8.41
C LEU A 8 1.67 1.65 9.21
N LYS A 9 1.43 2.63 10.09
CA LYS A 9 0.17 2.74 10.85
C LYS A 9 -1.10 2.82 9.98
N ILE A 10 -0.99 3.34 8.75
CA ILE A 10 -2.11 3.36 7.80
C ILE A 10 -2.32 1.95 7.26
N VAL A 11 -1.29 1.37 6.64
CA VAL A 11 -1.40 0.08 5.95
C VAL A 11 -1.41 -1.16 6.87
N SER A 12 -1.23 -0.98 8.18
CA SER A 12 -1.43 -2.02 9.20
C SER A 12 -2.89 -2.22 9.60
N LYS A 13 -3.81 -1.32 9.20
CA LYS A 13 -5.24 -1.46 9.46
C LYS A 13 -5.88 -2.47 8.51
N GLN A 14 -7.02 -3.00 8.91
CA GLN A 14 -7.91 -3.75 8.04
C GLN A 14 -8.87 -2.79 7.33
N TYR A 15 -9.12 -3.06 6.05
CA TYR A 15 -9.91 -2.23 5.16
C TYR A 15 -10.95 -3.09 4.44
N ALA A 16 -11.73 -2.47 3.54
CA ALA A 16 -12.63 -3.21 2.68
C ALA A 16 -11.86 -4.31 1.90
N PRO A 17 -12.36 -5.56 1.86
CA PRO A 17 -11.82 -6.63 1.04
C PRO A 17 -11.64 -6.27 -0.43
N SER A 18 -10.62 -6.84 -1.08
CA SER A 18 -10.41 -6.79 -2.54
C SER A 18 -10.60 -5.41 -3.17
N SER A 19 -10.20 -4.37 -2.44
CA SER A 19 -10.46 -2.98 -2.76
C SER A 19 -9.19 -2.25 -3.14
N PHE A 20 -9.35 -1.19 -3.91
CA PHE A 20 -8.29 -0.24 -4.22
C PHE A 20 -8.63 1.08 -3.54
N ILE A 21 -7.76 1.53 -2.63
CA ILE A 21 -8.05 2.66 -1.74
C ILE A 21 -7.04 3.76 -1.99
N GLU A 22 -7.54 4.98 -2.16
CA GLU A 22 -6.76 6.20 -2.28
C GLU A 22 -6.89 7.03 -0.99
N THR A 23 -5.78 7.61 -0.54
CA THR A 23 -5.78 8.54 0.59
C THR A 23 -4.57 9.47 0.51
N THR A 24 -4.61 10.58 1.23
CA THR A 24 -3.46 11.48 1.39
C THR A 24 -2.82 11.29 2.77
N PHE A 25 -1.51 11.52 2.85
CA PHE A 25 -0.77 11.54 4.10
C PHE A 25 0.35 12.59 4.04
N GLY A 26 0.11 13.75 4.68
CA GLY A 26 1.00 14.90 4.59
C GLY A 26 1.11 15.36 3.14
N ARG A 27 2.34 15.39 2.60
CA ARG A 27 2.62 15.77 1.20
C ARG A 27 2.51 14.62 0.20
N TYR A 28 2.19 13.42 0.67
CA TYR A 28 2.17 12.22 -0.15
C TYR A 28 0.74 11.81 -0.49
N ASP A 29 0.54 11.45 -1.74
CA ASP A 29 -0.60 10.69 -2.21
C ASP A 29 -0.29 9.20 -2.08
N LEU A 30 -1.21 8.47 -1.49
CA LEU A 30 -1.13 7.04 -1.26
C LEU A 30 -2.23 6.34 -2.04
N ALA A 31 -1.87 5.19 -2.60
CA ALA A 31 -2.84 4.24 -3.13
C ALA A 31 -2.43 2.82 -2.72
N PHE A 32 -3.35 2.03 -2.20
CA PHE A 32 -3.06 0.66 -1.81
C PHE A 32 -4.20 -0.30 -2.16
N LYS A 33 -3.80 -1.53 -2.49
CA LYS A 33 -4.72 -2.64 -2.78
C LYS A 33 -4.81 -3.56 -1.58
N THR A 34 -6.02 -3.96 -1.24
CA THR A 34 -6.30 -4.97 -0.23
C THR A 34 -6.56 -6.33 -0.86
N GLU A 35 -6.24 -7.39 -0.13
CA GLU A 35 -6.62 -8.75 -0.48
C GLU A 35 -8.02 -9.11 0.06
N GLU A 36 -8.44 -10.36 -0.08
CA GLU A 36 -9.79 -10.82 0.29
C GLU A 36 -10.10 -10.65 1.79
N GLU A 37 -9.08 -10.66 2.65
CA GLU A 37 -9.25 -10.38 4.07
C GLU A 37 -9.24 -8.88 4.40
N GLY A 38 -9.11 -8.01 3.40
CA GLY A 38 -9.03 -6.56 3.62
C GLY A 38 -7.67 -6.07 4.10
N ARG A 39 -6.63 -6.92 4.07
CA ARG A 39 -5.27 -6.54 4.43
C ARG A 39 -4.59 -5.85 3.24
N PRO A 40 -3.96 -4.68 3.42
CA PRO A 40 -3.15 -4.08 2.37
C PRO A 40 -1.95 -4.96 2.00
N VAL A 41 -1.78 -5.22 0.71
CA VAL A 41 -0.70 -6.06 0.16
C VAL A 41 0.20 -5.34 -0.86
N LEU A 42 -0.30 -4.25 -1.43
CA LEU A 42 0.41 -3.41 -2.40
C LEU A 42 0.19 -1.95 -2.02
N LEU A 43 1.25 -1.15 -2.06
CA LEU A 43 1.22 0.28 -1.74
C LEU A 43 2.01 1.07 -2.78
N PHE A 44 1.44 2.18 -3.22
CA PHE A 44 2.10 3.24 -3.95
C PHE A 44 2.13 4.49 -3.07
N ILE A 45 3.28 5.16 -3.02
CA ILE A 45 3.47 6.40 -2.28
C ILE A 45 4.21 7.39 -3.16
N GLY A 46 3.64 8.56 -3.36
CA GLY A 46 4.20 9.55 -4.29
C GLY A 46 3.48 10.87 -4.24
N GLN A 47 3.49 11.57 -5.37
CA GLN A 47 2.65 12.74 -5.59
C GLN A 47 1.78 12.52 -6.82
N LYS A 48 0.53 12.96 -6.73
CA LYS A 48 -0.41 12.92 -7.84
C LYS A 48 -0.03 14.01 -8.85
N ASN A 49 0.11 13.63 -10.11
CA ASN A 49 0.40 14.56 -11.21
C ASN A 49 -0.90 15.17 -11.78
N GLU A 50 -0.77 16.06 -12.76
CA GLU A 50 -1.91 16.72 -13.44
C GLU A 50 -2.87 15.72 -14.12
N ARG A 51 -2.40 14.51 -14.44
CA ARG A 51 -3.20 13.43 -15.03
C ARG A 51 -3.92 12.58 -13.99
N GLY A 52 -3.69 12.85 -12.71
CA GLY A 52 -4.23 12.06 -11.60
C GLY A 52 -3.41 10.80 -11.27
N ASP A 53 -2.25 10.59 -11.91
CA ASP A 53 -1.38 9.44 -11.61
C ASP A 53 -0.52 9.71 -10.38
N ILE A 54 -0.34 8.71 -9.52
CA ILE A 54 0.65 8.79 -8.44
C ILE A 54 2.01 8.40 -8.99
N VAL A 55 2.96 9.33 -8.97
CA VAL A 55 4.37 9.12 -9.35
C VAL A 55 5.21 9.05 -8.08
N GLY A 56 5.88 7.91 -7.85
CA GLY A 56 6.69 7.73 -6.65
C GLY A 56 7.27 6.33 -6.53
N GLU A 57 7.09 5.70 -5.38
CA GLU A 57 7.67 4.41 -5.02
C GLU A 57 6.57 3.35 -4.81
N ARG A 58 6.87 2.10 -5.19
CA ARG A 58 5.98 0.95 -4.99
C ARG A 58 6.52 0.02 -3.91
N TYR A 59 5.64 -0.50 -3.07
CA TYR A 59 5.95 -1.48 -2.04
C TYR A 59 4.99 -2.65 -2.08
N THR A 60 5.50 -3.85 -1.82
CA THR A 60 4.68 -5.07 -1.63
C THR A 60 4.86 -5.60 -0.22
N ARG A 61 3.77 -5.98 0.43
CA ARG A 61 3.82 -6.63 1.73
C ARG A 61 4.24 -8.09 1.58
N ARG A 62 5.08 -8.56 2.50
CA ARG A 62 5.46 -9.96 2.64
C ARG A 62 5.04 -10.41 4.03
N LEU A 63 3.99 -11.20 4.08
CA LEU A 63 3.50 -11.85 5.27
C LEU A 63 3.87 -13.34 5.21
N LEU A 64 4.58 -13.82 6.23
CA LEU A 64 4.90 -15.22 6.42
C LEU A 64 4.24 -15.68 7.73
N LEU A 65 3.45 -16.73 7.64
CA LEU A 65 2.76 -17.38 8.75
C LEU A 65 3.41 -18.73 9.05
N ASP A 66 3.41 -19.15 10.31
CA ASP A 66 3.76 -20.52 10.69
C ASP A 66 2.58 -21.49 10.47
N GLY A 67 2.79 -22.77 10.76
CA GLY A 67 1.74 -23.79 10.67
C GLY A 67 0.55 -23.59 11.62
N ASN A 68 0.66 -22.70 12.61
CA ASN A 68 -0.39 -22.34 13.56
C ASN A 68 -0.98 -20.95 13.25
N ASN A 69 -0.77 -20.43 12.04
CA ASN A 69 -1.25 -19.12 11.59
C ASN A 69 -0.67 -17.92 12.38
N LYS A 70 0.43 -18.11 13.10
CA LYS A 70 1.14 -17.04 13.79
C LYS A 70 2.09 -16.33 12.83
N ILE A 71 2.16 -15.01 12.93
CA ILE A 71 3.06 -14.20 12.10
C ILE A 71 4.52 -14.49 12.47
N ILE A 72 5.27 -15.04 11.50
CA ILE A 72 6.74 -15.18 11.57
C ILE A 72 7.40 -13.90 11.06
N LYS A 73 6.94 -13.39 9.91
CA LYS A 73 7.53 -12.24 9.24
C LYS A 73 6.44 -11.38 8.62
N ASP A 74 6.52 -10.07 8.83
CA ASP A 74 5.64 -9.09 8.19
C ASP A 74 6.45 -7.83 7.88
N HIS A 75 6.79 -7.62 6.62
CA HIS A 75 7.54 -6.44 6.19
C HIS A 75 7.09 -5.95 4.81
N TRP A 76 7.32 -4.68 4.56
CA TRP A 76 7.10 -4.05 3.25
C TRP A 76 8.41 -4.01 2.48
N GLU A 77 8.40 -4.56 1.27
CA GLU A 77 9.54 -4.53 0.35
C GLU A 77 9.37 -3.42 -0.67
N ASN A 78 10.33 -2.50 -0.73
CA ASN A 78 10.41 -1.51 -1.78
C ASN A 78 10.76 -2.20 -3.12
N LYS A 79 9.96 -1.92 -4.16
CA LYS A 79 10.12 -2.44 -5.53
C LYS A 79 10.57 -1.37 -6.53
N GLY A 80 11.00 -0.22 -6.02
CA GLY A 80 11.51 0.92 -6.77
C GLY A 80 10.42 1.88 -7.25
N LYS A 81 10.84 2.76 -8.15
CA LYS A 81 9.98 3.77 -8.75
C LYS A 81 8.82 3.14 -9.51
N ALA A 82 7.65 3.74 -9.38
CA ALA A 82 6.46 3.36 -10.13
C ALA A 82 5.56 4.57 -10.37
N THR A 83 4.82 4.49 -11.46
CA THR A 83 3.69 5.37 -11.76
C THR A 83 2.45 4.50 -11.83
N ILE A 84 1.40 4.87 -11.09
CA ILE A 84 0.10 4.22 -11.22
C ILE A 84 -0.96 5.23 -11.57
N GLN A 85 -1.75 4.90 -12.59
CA GLN A 85 -2.96 5.62 -12.89
C GLN A 85 -4.03 5.23 -11.89
N VAL A 86 -4.44 6.18 -11.07
CA VAL A 86 -5.51 5.98 -10.11
C VAL A 86 -6.80 6.46 -10.77
N ARG A 87 -7.48 5.52 -11.44
CA ARG A 87 -8.82 5.78 -11.97
C ARG A 87 -9.77 5.51 -10.82
N SER A 88 -10.45 6.56 -10.36
CA SER A 88 -11.68 6.38 -9.59
C SER A 88 -12.58 5.47 -10.44
N ALA A 89 -12.99 4.33 -9.88
CA ALA A 89 -14.05 3.54 -10.49
C ALA A 89 -15.26 4.49 -10.63
N ALA A 90 -15.69 4.68 -11.88
CA ALA A 90 -16.90 5.43 -12.19
C ALA A 90 -18.14 4.72 -11.64
#